data_AF-A0A2H0TBT9-F1
#
_entry.id   AF-A0A2H0TBT9-F1
#
_cell.length_a   1.000
_cell.length_b   1.000
_cell.length_c   1.000
_cell.angle_alpha   90.00
_cell.angle_beta   90.00
_cell.angle_gamma   90.00
#
_symmetry.space_group_name_H-M   'P 1'
#
loop_
_entity.id
_entity.type
_entity.pdbx_description
1 polymer ?
#
loop_
_entity_poly.entity_id
_entity_poly.type
_entity_poly.pdbx_seq_one_letter_code
_entity_poly.pdbx_strand_id
1 'polypeptide(L)' 'LNESLKSHALFKKDKDYVVKDDQIILVDQNTGRLMHGRRYSGGLHQAIEAKEKVTIQQESRTYAQ' A
#
# COMPACT_ATOMS: atom_id res chain seq x y z
N LEU A 1 9.31 15.84 -6.56
CA LEU A 1 8.44 16.55 -5.58
C LEU A 1 6.92 16.43 -5.84
N ASN A 2 6.46 16.14 -7.07
CA ASN A 2 5.01 16.10 -7.35
C ASN A 2 4.28 14.81 -6.96
N GLU A 3 4.99 13.74 -6.60
CA GLU A 3 4.36 12.45 -6.28
C GLU A 3 3.81 12.39 -4.85
N SER A 4 4.47 13.04 -3.88
CA SER A 4 4.03 13.04 -2.48
C SER A 4 2.67 13.73 -2.28
N LEU A 5 2.38 14.78 -3.03
CA LEU A 5 1.11 15.51 -2.95
C LEU A 5 -0.05 14.73 -3.58
N LYS A 6 0.19 13.98 -4.66
CA LYS A 6 -0.84 13.12 -5.26
C LYS A 6 -1.13 11.90 -4.38
N SER A 7 -0.09 11.31 -3.78
CA SER A 7 -0.24 10.12 -2.94
C SER A 7 -1.12 10.37 -1.72
N HIS A 8 -0.99 11.52 -1.05
CA HIS A 8 -1.73 11.78 0.19
C HIS A 8 -3.22 12.03 -0.04
N ALA A 9 -3.62 12.49 -1.24
CA ALA A 9 -5.01 12.82 -1.54
C ALA A 9 -5.78 11.70 -2.25
N LEU A 10 -5.09 10.75 -2.89
CA LEU A 10 -5.73 9.75 -3.75
C LEU A 10 -6.15 8.46 -3.04
N PHE A 11 -5.56 8.10 -1.89
CA PHE A 11 -5.82 6.81 -1.25
C PHE A 11 -6.63 6.96 0.05
N LYS A 12 -7.88 6.53 0.00
CA LYS A 12 -8.80 6.44 1.13
C LYS A 12 -8.85 5.02 1.68
N LYS A 13 -8.70 4.93 3.00
CA LYS A 13 -8.99 3.72 3.78
C LYS A 13 -10.45 3.31 3.53
N ASP A 14 -10.70 2.01 3.40
CA ASP A 14 -11.99 1.37 3.10
C ASP A 14 -12.57 1.67 1.70
N LYS A 15 -11.79 2.31 0.83
CA LYS A 15 -12.14 2.51 -0.59
C LYS A 15 -11.05 1.99 -1.52
N ASP A 16 -9.83 2.46 -1.32
CA ASP A 16 -8.68 2.14 -2.17
C ASP A 16 -7.82 1.02 -1.58
N TYR A 17 -7.81 0.94 -0.24
CA TYR A 17 -7.14 -0.11 0.50
C TYR A 17 -7.87 -0.36 1.82
N VAL A 18 -7.64 -1.54 2.38
CA VAL A 18 -8.10 -1.94 3.71
C VAL A 18 -6.92 -2.40 4.53
N VAL A 19 -7.00 -2.21 5.85
CA VAL A 19 -6.03 -2.75 6.81
C VAL A 19 -6.60 -4.05 7.33
N LYS A 20 -5.90 -5.16 7.11
CA LYS A 20 -6.31 -6.48 7.63
C LYS A 20 -5.09 -7.27 8.03
N ASP A 21 -5.15 -7.93 9.18
CA ASP A 21 -4.07 -8.79 9.69
C ASP A 21 -2.71 -8.07 9.76
N ASP A 22 -2.72 -6.79 10.18
CA ASP A 22 -1.56 -5.90 10.15
C ASP A 22 -0.86 -5.87 8.78
N GLN A 23 -1.66 -5.84 7.70
CA GLN A 23 -1.20 -5.64 6.34
C GLN A 23 -2.14 -4.72 5.56
N ILE A 24 -1.57 -3.95 4.63
CA ILE A 24 -2.33 -3.11 3.70
C ILE A 24 -2.71 -3.96 2.49
N ILE A 25 -4.01 -4.13 2.27
CA ILE A 25 -4.55 -4.83 1.11
C ILE A 25 -5.22 -3.82 0.19
N LEU A 26 -4.83 -3.79 -1.07
CA LEU A 26 -5.46 -2.91 -2.05
C LEU A 26 -6.84 -3.44 -2.43
N VAL A 27 -7.78 -2.54 -2.66
CA VAL A 27 -9.13 -2.86 -3.13
C VAL A 27 -9.25 -2.41 -4.58
N ASP A 28 -9.72 -3.31 -5.43
CA ASP A 28 -10.04 -2.98 -6.81
C ASP A 28 -11.33 -2.14 -6.85
N GLN A 29 -11.24 -0.91 -7.39
CA GLN A 29 -12.37 0.02 -7.44
C GLN A 29 -13.50 -0.43 -8.38
N ASN A 30 -13.21 -1.29 -9.36
CA ASN A 30 -14.19 -1.73 -10.35
C ASN A 30 -14.97 -2.95 -9.86
N THR A 31 -14.31 -3.84 -9.13
CA THR A 31 -14.86 -5.15 -8.72
C THR A 31 -15.05 -5.30 -7.22
N GLY A 32 -14.47 -4.41 -6.41
CA GLY A 32 -14.47 -4.49 -4.95
C GLY A 32 -13.62 -5.65 -4.40
N ARG A 33 -12.80 -6.30 -5.23
CA ARG A 33 -11.99 -7.45 -4.82
C ARG A 33 -10.75 -7.01 -4.06
N LEU A 34 -10.41 -7.79 -3.04
CA LEU A 34 -9.18 -7.63 -2.26
C LEU A 34 -7.99 -8.19 -3.04
N MET A 35 -7.07 -7.31 -3.43
CA MET A 35 -5.86 -7.64 -4.17
C MET A 35 -4.71 -7.90 -3.20
N HIS A 36 -4.70 -9.10 -2.62
CA HIS A 36 -3.61 -9.56 -1.76
C HIS A 36 -2.28 -9.66 -2.56
N GLY A 37 -1.19 -9.17 -1.98
CA GLY A 37 0.15 -9.20 -2.59
C GLY A 37 0.43 -8.08 -3.59
N ARG A 38 -0.57 -7.29 -4.00
CA ARG A 38 -0.35 -6.05 -4.75
C ARG A 38 0.21 -5.00 -3.80
N ARG A 39 1.29 -4.30 -4.19
CA ARG A 39 1.86 -3.19 -3.42
C ARG A 39 1.90 -1.92 -4.27
N TYR A 40 1.83 -0.77 -3.62
CA TYR A 40 2.09 0.49 -4.30
C TYR A 40 3.59 0.67 -4.53
N SER A 41 3.96 1.10 -5.73
CA SER A 41 5.36 1.39 -6.08
C SER A 41 5.85 2.70 -5.46
N GLY A 42 7.18 2.90 -5.47
CA GLY A 42 7.79 4.19 -5.12
C GLY A 42 7.78 4.55 -3.63
N GLY A 43 7.77 3.57 -2.73
CA GLY A 43 7.76 3.81 -1.28
C GLY A 43 6.41 4.27 -0.72
N LEU A 44 5.40 4.39 -1.59
CA LEU A 44 4.04 4.76 -1.20
C LEU A 44 3.39 3.72 -0.28
N HIS A 45 3.63 2.44 -0.53
CA HIS A 45 3.09 1.37 0.31
C HIS A 45 3.65 1.48 1.74
N GLN A 46 4.97 1.68 1.86
CA GLN A 46 5.62 1.89 3.16
C GLN A 46 5.10 3.16 3.86
N ALA A 47 4.83 4.24 3.12
CA ALA A 47 4.27 5.45 3.70
C ALA A 47 2.85 5.22 4.27
N ILE A 48 2.03 4.42 3.60
CA ILE A 48 0.68 4.05 4.08
C ILE A 48 0.78 3.10 5.27
N GLU A 49 1.65 2.09 5.21
CA GLU A 49 1.93 1.18 6.33
C GLU A 49 2.39 1.95 7.57
N ALA A 50 3.35 2.86 7.42
CA ALA A 50 3.85 3.71 8.49
C ALA A 50 2.76 4.63 9.08
N LYS A 51 1.91 5.21 8.21
CA LYS A 51 0.79 6.07 8.62
C LYS A 51 -0.25 5.30 9.44
N GLU A 52 -0.60 4.10 9.01
CA GLU A 52 -1.59 3.24 9.68
C GLU A 52 -0.98 2.42 10.83
N LYS A 53 0.32 2.60 11.13
CA LYS A 53 1.10 1.85 12.14
C LYS A 53 1.09 0.33 11.91
N VAL A 54 1.07 -0.05 10.65
CA VAL A 54 1.10 -1.44 10.19
C VAL A 54 2.54 -1.93 10.08
N THR A 55 2.77 -3.25 10.21
CA THR A 55 4.10 -3.84 10.06
C THR A 55 4.61 -3.61 8.65
N ILE A 56 5.61 -2.73 8.51
CA ILE A 56 6.25 -2.45 7.23
C ILE A 56 7.05 -3.68 6.81
N GLN A 57 6.57 -4.38 5.78
CA GLN A 57 7.34 -5.46 5.21
C GLN A 57 8.45 -4.89 4.34
N GLN A 58 9.68 -4.92 4.85
CA GLN A 58 10.85 -4.65 4.02
C GLN A 58 10.90 -5.72 2.93
N GLU A 59 10.68 -5.33 1.67
CA GLU A 59 10.97 -6.20 0.54
C GLU A 59 12.43 -6.64 0.68
N SER A 60 12.64 -7.88 1.08
CA SER A 60 13.91 -8.56 0.88
C SER A 60 14.10 -8.63 -0.63
N ARG A 61 14.76 -7.61 -1.20
CA ARG A 61 15.35 -7.71 -2.53
C ARG A 61 16.30 -8.89 -2.46
N THR A 62 15.85 -10.05 -2.92
CA THR A 62 16.75 -11.14 -3.25
C THR A 62 17.63 -10.60 -4.37
N TYR A 63 18.80 -10.07 -4.00
CA TYR A 63 19.92 -9.91 -4.91
C TYR A 63 20.31 -11.34 -5.29
N ALA A 64 19.77 -11.84 -6.40
CA ALA A 64 20.35 -13.01 -7.04
C ALA A 64 21.72 -12.56 -7.57
N GLN A 65 22.76 -13.20 -7.05
CA GLN A 65 24.16 -12.98 -7.40
C GLN A 65 24.51 -13.68 -8.73
#